data_AF-A0A914IQW2-F1
#
_entry.id   AF-A0A914IQW2-F1
#
_cell.length_a   1.000
_cell.length_b   1.000
_cell.length_c   1.000
_cell.angle_alpha   90.00
_cell.angle_beta   90.00
_cell.angle_gamma   90.00
#
_symmetry.space_group_name_H-M   'P 1'
#
loop_
_entity.id
_entity.type
_entity.pdbx_description
1 polymer ?
#
loop_
_entity_poly.entity_id
_entity_poly.type
_entity_poly.pdbx_seq_one_letter_code
_entity_poly.pdbx_strand_id
1 'polypeptide(L)'
;MIRNCSRLFSSAALAARQESPQWDIFVATAICRLPIIAPEMNEIQKKYVKMQSEIEEATSYKSDFELREAKDRKLLEQRKQLEAEGKDLSSLEGEIGVTAMMEEEEWSKRKLTAYESFGISEHAFEEPENLKTLSRAFDKKLLLLIRQKFTDTGSNYSSPWILPQMKNNGEPLRQTVEQCLGEIFKGNVKLSIYGNAPKLHLTYKYPKKLTKHLKTDAVGGKVFVYQCFVDEITKNPNFNDKLISEFRWCTTDEAVSVLDTKNMYRKVVKHLLFE
;
A
#
# COMPACT_ATOMS: atom_id res chain seq x y z
N MET A 1 25.25 23.13 45.04
CA MET A 1 24.16 24.10 44.85
C MET A 1 23.35 23.70 43.62
N ILE A 2 22.22 23.01 43.83
CA ILE A 2 21.35 22.52 42.76
C ILE A 2 20.28 23.59 42.51
N ARG A 3 20.26 24.18 41.32
CA ARG A 3 19.27 25.20 40.92
C ARG A 3 17.97 24.48 40.53
N ASN A 4 16.95 24.60 41.38
CA ASN A 4 15.58 24.22 41.06
C ASN A 4 15.00 25.17 40.00
N CYS A 5 14.85 24.70 38.76
CA CYS A 5 14.02 25.35 37.76
C CYS A 5 12.54 25.04 38.04
N SER A 6 11.84 25.95 38.69
CA SER A 6 10.38 25.93 38.80
C SER A 6 9.75 26.22 37.44
N ARG A 7 9.03 25.24 36.87
CA ARG A 7 8.18 25.43 35.70
C ARG A 7 6.98 26.29 36.09
N LEU A 8 6.97 27.56 35.67
CA LEU A 8 5.79 28.41 35.74
C LEU A 8 4.83 28.00 34.61
N PHE A 9 3.79 27.24 34.93
CA PHE A 9 2.64 27.09 34.05
C PHE A 9 1.88 28.43 34.06
N SER A 10 1.80 29.10 32.91
CA SER A 10 1.00 30.31 32.72
C SER A 10 -0.49 29.93 32.81
N SER A 11 -1.14 30.31 33.91
CA SER A 11 -2.59 30.17 34.14
C SER A 11 -3.37 31.45 33.82
N ALA A 12 -2.88 32.28 32.89
CA ALA A 12 -3.50 33.55 32.54
C ALA A 12 -4.14 33.51 31.14
N ALA A 13 -5.21 32.73 31.00
CA ALA A 13 -6.14 32.81 29.87
C ALA A 13 -7.56 32.40 30.32
N LEU A 14 -8.06 33.07 31.35
CA LEU A 14 -9.42 32.88 31.89
C LEU A 14 -10.09 34.25 32.01
N ALA A 15 -10.15 34.98 30.89
CA ALA A 15 -10.97 36.18 30.77
C ALA A 15 -11.47 36.30 29.32
N ALA A 16 -12.81 36.42 29.18
CA ALA A 16 -13.59 36.47 27.95
C ALA A 16 -13.76 35.13 27.19
N ARG A 17 -14.52 34.19 27.77
CA ARG A 17 -15.11 33.08 27.01
C ARG A 17 -16.28 33.63 26.20
N GLN A 18 -16.02 34.21 25.03
CA GLN A 18 -17.04 34.19 23.97
C GLN A 18 -17.43 32.72 23.80
N GLU A 19 -18.72 32.39 23.86
CA GLU A 19 -19.19 31.03 23.62
C GLU A 19 -18.78 30.62 22.22
N SER A 20 -17.62 29.96 22.12
CA SER A 20 -17.11 29.46 20.87
C SER A 20 -18.15 28.48 20.32
N PRO A 21 -18.54 28.58 19.03
CA PRO A 21 -19.55 27.71 18.47
C PRO A 21 -19.17 26.25 18.72
N GLN A 22 -20.11 25.45 19.20
CA GLN A 22 -19.88 24.03 19.45
C GLN A 22 -19.65 23.31 18.13
N TRP A 23 -18.59 22.50 18.05
CA TRP A 23 -18.25 21.69 16.88
C TRP A 23 -18.24 20.22 17.28
N ASP A 24 -18.89 19.39 16.48
CA ASP A 24 -18.71 17.95 16.60
C ASP A 24 -17.33 17.57 16.05
N ILE A 25 -16.60 16.76 16.82
CA ILE A 25 -15.30 16.23 16.41
C ILE A 25 -15.52 14.83 15.87
N PHE A 26 -15.04 14.59 14.65
CA PHE A 26 -15.01 13.30 14.02
C PHE A 26 -13.58 12.90 13.73
N VAL A 27 -13.33 11.60 13.76
CA VAL A 27 -12.07 11.00 13.36
C VAL A 27 -12.35 10.12 12.17
N ALA A 28 -11.60 10.31 11.09
CA ALA A 28 -11.63 9.48 9.91
C ALA A 28 -10.32 8.73 9.76
N THR A 29 -10.39 7.54 9.16
CA THR A 29 -9.25 6.65 8.97
C THR A 29 -9.04 6.38 7.49
N ALA A 30 -7.86 6.73 7.00
CA ALA A 30 -7.39 6.48 5.66
C ALA A 30 -6.63 5.17 5.63
N ILE A 31 -7.37 4.08 5.48
CA ILE A 31 -6.80 2.73 5.46
C ILE A 31 -6.25 2.47 4.06
N CYS A 32 -4.94 2.32 3.98
CA CYS A 32 -4.20 2.13 2.75
C CYS A 32 -3.49 0.77 2.75
N ARG A 33 -3.40 0.14 1.59
CA ARG A 33 -2.46 -0.96 1.34
C ARG A 33 -1.36 -0.45 0.42
N LEU A 34 -0.11 -0.64 0.82
CA LEU A 34 1.07 -0.20 0.08
C LEU A 34 1.32 -1.08 -1.16
N PRO A 35 2.02 -0.56 -2.20
CA PRO A 35 2.44 -1.40 -3.31
C PRO A 35 3.40 -2.49 -2.82
N ILE A 36 3.18 -3.72 -3.28
CA ILE A 36 3.98 -4.90 -2.94
C ILE A 36 5.01 -5.18 -4.03
N ILE A 37 4.66 -4.88 -5.29
CA ILE A 37 5.51 -5.10 -6.45
C ILE A 37 5.92 -3.74 -7.03
N ALA A 38 7.11 -3.68 -7.63
CA ALA A 38 7.56 -2.50 -8.34
C ALA A 38 6.64 -2.22 -9.55
N PRO A 39 6.33 -0.95 -9.84
CA PRO A 39 5.58 -0.59 -11.03
C PRO A 39 6.35 -0.94 -12.31
N GLU A 40 5.61 -1.22 -13.38
CA GLU A 40 6.22 -1.47 -14.68
C GLU A 40 6.98 -0.25 -15.21
N MET A 41 8.11 -0.52 -15.87
CA MET A 41 8.92 0.53 -16.47
C MET A 41 8.22 1.14 -17.70
N ASN A 42 8.26 2.47 -17.79
CA ASN A 42 7.86 3.22 -18.98
C ASN A 42 8.78 2.93 -20.16
N GLU A 43 8.35 3.21 -21.40
CA GLU A 43 9.15 2.97 -22.61
C GLU A 43 10.53 3.65 -22.57
N ILE A 44 10.59 4.88 -22.07
CA ILE A 44 11.85 5.63 -21.94
C ILE A 44 12.76 4.97 -20.90
N GLN A 45 12.19 4.49 -19.79
CA GLN A 45 12.95 3.77 -18.76
C GLN A 45 13.49 2.45 -19.30
N LYS A 46 12.68 1.69 -20.07
CA LYS A 46 13.14 0.47 -20.75
C LYS A 46 14.30 0.75 -21.71
N LYS A 47 14.22 1.81 -22.51
CA LYS A 47 15.31 2.25 -23.40
C LYS A 47 16.57 2.64 -22.63
N TYR A 48 16.41 3.38 -21.54
CA TYR A 48 17.51 3.80 -20.69
C TYR A 48 18.20 2.61 -20.02
N VAL A 49 17.44 1.67 -19.45
CA VAL A 49 17.99 0.45 -18.85
C VAL A 49 18.76 -0.36 -19.89
N LYS A 50 18.20 -0.54 -21.10
CA LYS A 50 18.90 -1.24 -22.19
C LYS A 50 20.22 -0.56 -22.55
N MET A 51 20.21 0.76 -22.76
CA MET A 51 21.42 1.53 -23.05
C MET A 51 22.45 1.39 -21.92
N GLN A 52 22.01 1.46 -20.66
CA GLN A 52 22.88 1.31 -19.50
C GLN A 52 23.51 -0.08 -19.43
N SER A 53 22.74 -1.14 -19.71
CA SER A 53 23.24 -2.51 -19.80
C SER A 53 24.26 -2.69 -20.92
N GLU A 54 24.04 -2.09 -22.10
CA GLU A 54 25.01 -2.13 -23.21
C GLU A 54 26.32 -1.42 -22.85
N ILE A 55 26.25 -0.29 -22.15
CA ILE A 55 27.43 0.43 -21.66
C ILE A 55 28.15 -0.41 -20.60
N GLU A 56 27.42 -1.00 -19.67
CA GLU A 56 27.98 -1.86 -18.62
C GLU A 56 28.68 -3.08 -19.23
N GLU A 57 28.06 -3.76 -20.19
CA GLU A 57 28.67 -4.88 -20.93
C GLU A 57 29.93 -4.46 -21.69
N ALA A 58 29.90 -3.32 -22.38
CA ALA A 58 31.05 -2.83 -23.15
C ALA A 58 32.23 -2.36 -22.26
N THR A 59 31.94 -1.88 -21.06
CA THR A 59 32.95 -1.32 -20.14
C THR A 59 33.41 -2.31 -19.07
N SER A 60 32.67 -3.40 -18.87
CA SER A 60 33.01 -4.44 -17.90
C SER A 60 34.06 -5.41 -18.45
N TYR A 61 34.80 -6.01 -17.53
CA TYR A 61 35.65 -7.15 -17.84
C TYR A 61 34.82 -8.43 -17.79
N LYS A 62 35.28 -9.45 -18.52
CA LYS A 62 34.66 -10.77 -18.49
C LYS A 62 34.62 -11.33 -17.07
N SER A 63 33.45 -11.80 -16.67
CA SER A 63 33.28 -12.47 -15.38
C SER A 63 34.00 -13.82 -15.37
N ASP A 64 34.29 -14.35 -14.18
CA ASP A 64 34.87 -15.69 -14.03
C ASP A 64 33.99 -16.78 -14.67
N PHE A 65 32.67 -16.58 -14.64
CA PHE A 65 31.69 -17.45 -15.29
C PHE A 65 31.86 -17.43 -16.82
N GLU A 66 31.91 -16.26 -17.44
CA GLU A 66 32.14 -16.13 -18.89
C GLU A 66 33.51 -16.68 -19.33
N LEU A 67 34.55 -16.47 -18.52
CA LEU A 67 35.88 -17.02 -18.77
C LEU A 67 35.87 -18.55 -18.72
N ARG A 68 35.09 -19.13 -17.80
CA ARG A 68 34.88 -20.58 -17.71
C ARG A 68 34.07 -21.10 -18.90
N GLU A 69 32.98 -20.45 -19.23
CA GLU A 69 32.14 -20.82 -20.38
C GLU A 69 32.95 -20.82 -21.69
N ALA A 70 33.82 -19.83 -21.89
CA ALA A 70 34.70 -19.77 -23.06
C ALA A 70 35.75 -20.89 -23.09
N LYS A 71 36.22 -21.37 -21.92
CA LYS A 71 37.11 -22.54 -21.83
C LYS A 71 36.35 -23.83 -22.11
N ASP A 72 35.20 -24.02 -21.48
CA ASP A 72 34.35 -25.20 -21.66
C ASP A 72 33.93 -25.37 -23.13
N ARG A 73 33.60 -24.27 -23.81
CA ARG A 73 33.26 -24.27 -25.25
C ARG A 73 34.41 -24.79 -26.11
N LYS A 74 35.65 -24.35 -25.83
CA LYS A 74 36.84 -24.82 -26.55
C LYS A 74 37.11 -26.30 -26.31
N LEU A 75 36.96 -26.76 -25.06
CA LEU A 75 37.13 -28.17 -24.72
C LEU A 75 36.10 -29.05 -25.44
N LEU A 76 34.84 -28.60 -25.52
CA LEU A 76 33.78 -29.30 -26.26
C LEU A 76 34.04 -29.35 -27.76
N GLU A 77 34.55 -28.26 -28.36
CA GLU A 77 34.94 -28.24 -29.78
C GLU A 77 36.11 -29.19 -30.07
N GLN A 78 37.14 -29.18 -29.23
CA GLN A 78 38.29 -30.09 -29.35
C GLN A 78 37.88 -31.55 -29.23
N ARG A 79 36.98 -31.87 -28.29
CA ARG A 79 36.42 -33.21 -28.14
C ARG A 79 35.72 -33.67 -29.41
N LYS A 80 34.85 -32.83 -30.00
CA LYS A 80 34.14 -33.16 -31.24
C LYS A 80 35.11 -33.40 -32.41
N GLN A 81 36.20 -32.64 -32.49
CA GLN A 81 37.23 -32.83 -33.52
C GLN A 81 37.97 -34.15 -33.34
N LEU A 82 38.38 -34.48 -32.10
CA LEU A 82 39.09 -35.74 -31.83
C LEU A 82 38.18 -36.96 -31.99
N GLU A 83 36.89 -36.85 -31.65
CA GLU A 83 35.87 -37.86 -31.94
C GLU A 83 35.73 -38.09 -33.46
N ALA A 84 35.70 -37.02 -34.26
CA ALA A 84 35.65 -37.11 -35.72
C ALA A 84 36.94 -37.70 -36.34
N GLU A 85 38.09 -37.45 -35.71
CA GLU A 85 39.39 -38.00 -36.12
C GLU A 85 39.65 -39.43 -35.57
N GLY A 86 38.76 -39.98 -34.74
CA GLY A 86 38.87 -41.32 -34.16
C GLY A 86 40.04 -41.48 -33.18
N LYS A 87 40.49 -40.38 -32.55
CA LYS A 87 41.60 -40.38 -31.58
C LYS A 87 41.10 -40.57 -30.14
N ASP A 88 41.99 -41.05 -29.27
CA ASP A 88 41.68 -41.29 -27.85
C ASP A 88 41.34 -39.98 -27.10
N LEU A 89 40.19 -40.00 -26.41
CA LEU A 89 39.60 -38.86 -25.69
C LEU A 89 40.01 -38.79 -24.20
N SER A 90 40.77 -39.77 -23.73
CA SER A 90 41.12 -39.96 -22.31
C SER A 90 41.85 -38.78 -21.68
N SER A 91 42.51 -37.94 -22.49
CA SER A 91 43.21 -36.74 -22.03
C SER A 91 42.27 -35.57 -21.69
N LEU A 92 41.05 -35.53 -22.25
CA LEU A 92 40.08 -34.44 -22.08
C LEU A 92 38.95 -34.79 -21.08
N GLU A 93 38.78 -36.06 -20.76
CA GLU A 93 37.64 -36.57 -19.98
C GLU A 93 37.69 -36.14 -18.50
N GLY A 94 38.89 -35.87 -17.95
CA GLY A 94 39.06 -35.41 -16.57
C GLY A 94 38.79 -33.91 -16.32
N GLU A 95 38.76 -33.10 -17.39
CA GLU A 95 38.57 -31.64 -17.29
C GLU A 95 37.11 -31.20 -17.48
N ILE A 96 36.28 -32.06 -18.09
CA ILE A 96 34.87 -31.75 -18.39
C ILE A 96 34.01 -32.24 -17.22
N GLY A 97 33.99 -31.46 -16.14
CA GLY A 97 33.03 -31.61 -15.04
C GLY A 97 31.65 -31.06 -15.41
N VAL A 98 30.96 -30.44 -14.44
CA VAL A 98 29.74 -29.66 -14.72
C VAL A 98 30.12 -28.46 -15.58
N THR A 99 29.60 -28.42 -16.81
CA THR A 99 29.83 -27.32 -17.75
C THR A 99 29.04 -26.09 -17.32
N ALA A 100 29.55 -24.89 -17.60
CA ALA A 100 28.85 -23.62 -17.33
C ALA A 100 27.40 -23.61 -17.88
N MET A 101 27.18 -24.18 -19.06
CA MET A 101 25.84 -24.31 -19.68
C MET A 101 24.89 -25.18 -18.85
N MET A 102 25.36 -26.28 -18.26
CA MET A 102 24.53 -27.15 -17.42
C MET A 102 24.12 -26.43 -16.13
N GLU A 103 25.03 -25.64 -15.57
CA GLU A 103 24.79 -24.83 -14.37
C GLU A 103 23.74 -23.73 -14.65
N GLU A 104 23.80 -23.08 -15.81
CA GLU A 104 22.81 -22.11 -16.26
C GLU A 104 21.41 -22.72 -16.46
N GLU A 105 21.33 -23.93 -17.01
CA GLU A 105 20.07 -24.68 -17.11
C GLU A 105 19.48 -25.01 -15.73
N GLU A 106 20.32 -25.42 -14.78
CA GLU A 106 19.88 -25.66 -13.39
C GLU A 106 19.37 -24.38 -12.74
N TRP A 107 20.06 -23.26 -12.91
CA TRP A 107 19.59 -21.96 -12.42
C TRP A 107 18.26 -21.56 -13.03
N SER A 108 18.07 -21.80 -14.33
CA SER A 108 16.82 -21.54 -15.03
C SER A 108 15.67 -22.38 -14.47
N LYS A 109 15.91 -23.68 -14.21
CA LYS A 109 14.93 -24.58 -13.56
C LYS A 109 14.61 -24.12 -12.15
N ARG A 110 15.64 -23.80 -11.33
CA ARG A 110 15.46 -23.27 -9.97
C ARG A 110 14.65 -21.98 -9.97
N LYS A 111 14.94 -21.07 -10.90
CA LYS A 111 14.17 -19.83 -11.09
C LYS A 111 12.70 -20.13 -11.31
N LEU A 112 12.35 -20.99 -12.28
CA LEU A 112 10.96 -21.35 -12.55
C LEU A 112 10.26 -21.93 -11.31
N THR A 113 10.89 -22.89 -10.63
CA THR A 113 10.33 -23.49 -9.42
C THR A 113 10.13 -22.47 -8.29
N ALA A 114 11.04 -21.50 -8.15
CA ALA A 114 10.90 -20.43 -7.17
C ALA A 114 9.70 -19.53 -7.50
N TYR A 115 9.55 -19.11 -8.76
CA TYR A 115 8.42 -18.28 -9.20
C TYR A 115 7.07 -18.96 -8.94
N GLU A 116 6.97 -20.25 -9.25
CA GLU A 116 5.79 -21.06 -8.95
C GLU A 116 5.52 -21.14 -7.44
N SER A 117 6.56 -21.37 -6.63
CA SER A 117 6.42 -21.48 -5.17
C SER A 117 5.95 -20.19 -4.50
N PHE A 118 6.42 -19.04 -4.98
CA PHE A 118 6.02 -17.73 -4.45
C PHE A 118 4.70 -17.23 -5.02
N GLY A 119 4.10 -17.94 -5.99
CA GLY A 119 2.90 -17.49 -6.66
C GLY A 119 3.11 -16.15 -7.38
N ILE A 120 4.33 -15.88 -7.87
CA ILE A 120 4.66 -14.70 -8.68
C ILE A 120 4.55 -15.11 -10.15
N SER A 121 3.42 -15.71 -10.52
CA SER A 121 3.13 -15.99 -11.93
C SER A 121 2.26 -14.87 -12.48
N GLU A 122 2.33 -14.62 -13.80
CA GLU A 122 1.45 -13.68 -14.51
C GLU A 122 -0.05 -13.96 -14.28
N HIS A 123 -0.40 -15.15 -13.78
CA HIS A 123 -1.76 -15.58 -13.46
C HIS A 123 -2.17 -15.38 -11.98
N ALA A 124 -1.25 -14.97 -11.10
CA ALA A 124 -1.56 -14.70 -9.69
C ALA A 124 -2.16 -13.31 -9.44
N PHE A 125 -2.17 -12.46 -10.47
CA PHE A 125 -2.89 -11.19 -10.46
C PHE A 125 -4.38 -11.50 -10.62
N GLU A 126 -5.12 -11.54 -9.50
CA GLU A 126 -6.58 -11.58 -9.57
C GLU A 126 -7.09 -10.42 -10.42
N GLU A 127 -8.22 -10.66 -11.11
CA GLU A 127 -8.81 -9.74 -12.07
C GLU A 127 -8.80 -8.29 -11.54
N PRO A 128 -8.25 -7.33 -12.30
CA PRO A 128 -8.13 -5.94 -11.85
C PRO A 128 -9.48 -5.30 -11.52
N GLU A 129 -10.58 -5.88 -11.99
CA GLU A 129 -11.94 -5.37 -11.82
C GLU A 129 -12.56 -5.70 -10.45
N ASN A 130 -12.02 -6.66 -9.70
CA ASN A 130 -12.59 -7.06 -8.41
C ASN A 130 -12.28 -6.04 -7.29
N LEU A 131 -13.07 -4.96 -7.23
CA LEU A 131 -12.92 -3.85 -6.27
C LEU A 131 -13.04 -4.26 -4.78
N LYS A 132 -13.42 -5.50 -4.47
CA LYS A 132 -13.56 -5.98 -3.09
C LYS A 132 -12.31 -6.66 -2.55
N THR A 133 -11.36 -7.02 -3.42
CA THR A 133 -10.19 -7.80 -3.01
C THR A 133 -8.95 -6.92 -2.81
N LEU A 134 -8.10 -7.32 -1.86
CA LEU A 134 -6.78 -6.70 -1.65
C LEU A 134 -5.71 -7.24 -2.61
N SER A 135 -5.93 -8.42 -3.20
CA SER A 135 -5.04 -9.10 -4.16
C SER A 135 -5.17 -8.55 -5.59
N ARG A 136 -5.41 -7.24 -5.74
CA ARG A 136 -5.41 -6.56 -7.05
C ARG A 136 -4.41 -5.41 -7.06
N ALA A 137 -3.98 -4.98 -8.25
CA ALA A 137 -3.09 -3.82 -8.46
C ALA A 137 -1.90 -3.80 -7.47
N PHE A 138 -1.06 -4.83 -7.52
CA PHE A 138 0.09 -4.97 -6.61
C PHE A 138 1.15 -3.87 -6.75
N ASP A 139 1.19 -3.22 -7.91
CA ASP A 139 2.02 -2.09 -8.27
C ASP A 139 1.55 -0.75 -7.67
N LYS A 140 0.29 -0.68 -7.21
CA LYS A 140 -0.34 0.57 -6.76
C LYS A 140 -0.76 0.51 -5.30
N LYS A 141 -0.84 1.71 -4.72
CA LYS A 141 -1.47 1.93 -3.41
C LYS A 141 -2.99 1.82 -3.55
N LEU A 142 -3.61 1.03 -2.67
CA LEU A 142 -5.07 0.92 -2.58
C LEU A 142 -5.57 1.67 -1.36
N LEU A 143 -6.68 2.40 -1.50
CA LEU A 143 -7.38 3.09 -0.42
C LEU A 143 -8.75 2.44 -0.20
N LEU A 144 -9.11 2.21 1.06
CA LEU A 144 -10.44 1.76 1.43
C LEU A 144 -11.45 2.92 1.39
N LEU A 145 -12.49 2.77 0.56
CA LEU A 145 -13.69 3.61 0.60
C LEU A 145 -14.88 2.76 1.04
N ILE A 146 -15.71 3.33 1.90
CA ILE A 146 -16.89 2.64 2.41
C ILE A 146 -18.14 3.50 2.33
N ARG A 147 -19.28 2.82 2.34
CA ARG A 147 -20.59 3.38 2.60
C ARG A 147 -21.04 2.94 3.99
N GLN A 148 -21.06 3.89 4.93
CA GLN A 148 -21.42 3.64 6.32
C GLN A 148 -22.92 3.78 6.54
N LYS A 149 -23.50 2.88 7.32
CA LYS A 149 -24.88 2.97 7.82
C LYS A 149 -24.86 3.75 9.12
N PHE A 150 -25.62 4.84 9.19
CA PHE A 150 -25.78 5.60 10.43
C PHE A 150 -27.07 5.17 11.13
N THR A 151 -26.95 4.21 12.05
CA THR A 151 -28.10 3.60 12.75
C THR A 151 -28.78 4.54 13.75
N ASP A 152 -28.11 5.61 14.17
CA ASP A 152 -28.55 6.51 15.23
C ASP A 152 -29.81 7.34 14.86
N THR A 153 -30.15 7.39 13.56
CA THR A 153 -31.23 8.25 13.05
C THR A 153 -32.57 7.53 12.82
N GLY A 154 -32.69 6.24 13.18
CA GLY A 154 -33.91 5.43 12.92
C GLY A 154 -34.26 5.25 11.43
N SER A 155 -33.35 5.66 10.55
CA SER A 155 -33.45 5.65 9.09
C SER A 155 -32.37 4.72 8.56
N ASN A 156 -32.70 3.89 7.56
CA ASN A 156 -31.72 3.09 6.80
C ASN A 156 -30.90 3.96 5.83
N TYR A 157 -30.36 5.08 6.32
CA TYR A 157 -29.54 5.98 5.53
C TYR A 157 -28.11 5.41 5.44
N SER A 158 -27.68 5.20 4.20
CA SER A 158 -26.30 4.85 3.85
C SER A 158 -25.59 6.11 3.34
N SER A 159 -24.40 6.35 3.86
CA SER A 159 -23.57 7.49 3.48
C SER A 159 -23.20 7.45 1.99
N PRO A 160 -22.82 8.61 1.42
CA PRO A 160 -21.98 8.63 0.22
C PRO A 160 -20.67 7.85 0.46
N TRP A 161 -19.92 7.59 -0.61
CA TRP A 161 -18.57 7.04 -0.50
C TRP A 161 -17.68 7.98 0.32
N ILE A 162 -17.23 7.51 1.47
CA ILE A 162 -16.40 8.24 2.42
C ILE A 162 -15.29 7.35 2.96
N LEU A 163 -14.34 7.99 3.63
CA LEU A 163 -13.39 7.29 4.49
C LEU A 163 -14.15 6.83 5.74
N PRO A 164 -13.79 5.67 6.29
CA PRO A 164 -14.37 5.24 7.55
C PRO A 164 -14.15 6.27 8.65
N GLN A 165 -15.25 6.72 9.26
CA GLN A 165 -15.24 7.76 10.28
C GLN A 165 -16.09 7.38 11.50
N MET A 166 -15.77 8.00 12.63
CA MET A 166 -16.45 7.84 13.91
C MET A 166 -16.50 9.17 14.67
N LYS A 167 -17.56 9.39 15.45
CA LYS A 167 -17.69 10.56 16.32
C LYS A 167 -16.78 10.40 17.55
N ASN A 168 -16.02 11.43 17.88
CA ASN A 168 -15.25 11.46 19.11
C ASN A 168 -16.11 11.91 20.29
N ASN A 169 -16.08 11.16 21.39
CA ASN A 169 -16.83 11.40 22.61
C ASN A 169 -15.99 12.09 23.72
N GLY A 170 -14.85 12.69 23.36
CA GLY A 170 -13.94 13.39 24.28
C GLY A 170 -12.66 12.62 24.62
N GLU A 171 -12.43 11.50 23.95
CA GLU A 171 -11.20 10.71 24.06
C GLU A 171 -10.06 11.32 23.21
N PRO A 172 -8.79 10.93 23.45
CA PRO A 172 -7.71 11.31 22.55
C PRO A 172 -7.99 10.76 21.15
N LEU A 173 -7.80 11.60 20.11
CA LEU A 173 -8.16 11.28 18.73
C LEU A 173 -7.57 9.94 18.26
N ARG A 174 -6.36 9.60 18.73
CA ARG A 174 -5.65 8.37 18.41
C ARG A 174 -6.34 7.11 18.94
N GLN A 175 -6.96 7.19 20.11
CA GLN A 175 -7.76 6.11 20.69
C GLN A 175 -9.07 5.94 19.93
N THR A 176 -9.69 7.06 19.52
CA THR A 176 -10.87 7.04 18.65
C THR A 176 -10.56 6.37 17.31
N VAL A 177 -9.35 6.55 16.75
CA VAL A 177 -8.91 5.79 15.56
C VAL A 177 -8.92 4.29 15.83
N GLU A 178 -8.33 3.84 16.93
CA GLU A 178 -8.22 2.40 17.26
C GLU A 178 -9.59 1.75 17.45
N GLN A 179 -10.47 2.43 18.16
CA GLN A 179 -11.87 2.03 18.31
C GLN A 179 -12.58 1.97 16.95
N CYS A 180 -12.40 3.00 16.11
CA CYS A 180 -12.99 3.03 14.76
C CYS A 180 -12.55 1.81 13.93
N LEU A 181 -11.25 1.49 13.94
CA LEU A 181 -10.72 0.31 13.26
C LEU A 181 -11.28 -1.00 13.83
N GLY A 182 -11.38 -1.11 15.16
CA GLY A 182 -11.96 -2.28 15.83
C GLY A 182 -13.44 -2.51 15.54
N GLU A 183 -14.20 -1.43 15.30
CA GLU A 183 -15.62 -1.52 14.94
C GLU A 183 -15.85 -1.89 13.48
N ILE A 184 -15.00 -1.37 12.58
CA ILE A 184 -15.08 -1.57 11.12
C ILE A 184 -14.80 -3.02 10.74
N PHE A 185 -13.76 -3.61 11.33
CA PHE A 185 -13.28 -4.94 10.96
C PHE A 185 -13.86 -6.01 11.86
N LYS A 186 -14.30 -7.11 11.25
CA LYS A 186 -14.75 -8.31 11.96
C LYS A 186 -13.57 -9.30 12.04
N GLY A 187 -12.85 -9.26 13.16
CA GLY A 187 -11.72 -10.15 13.45
C GLY A 187 -10.40 -9.42 13.62
N ASN A 188 -9.31 -10.18 13.75
CA ASN A 188 -7.98 -9.62 13.99
C ASN A 188 -7.30 -9.24 12.67
N VAL A 189 -7.54 -8.02 12.21
CA VAL A 189 -6.78 -7.39 11.12
C VAL A 189 -5.60 -6.66 11.72
N LYS A 190 -4.38 -6.97 11.26
CA LYS A 190 -3.18 -6.23 11.68
C LYS A 190 -3.09 -4.93 10.89
N LEU A 191 -3.19 -3.81 11.61
CA LEU A 191 -3.16 -2.47 11.05
C LEU A 191 -2.12 -1.63 11.78
N SER A 192 -1.31 -0.93 11.00
CA SER A 192 -0.28 -0.02 11.50
C SER A 192 -0.73 1.42 11.31
N ILE A 193 -0.93 2.15 12.40
CA ILE A 193 -1.42 3.54 12.34
C ILE A 193 -0.22 4.49 12.30
N TYR A 194 -0.25 5.42 11.35
CA TYR A 194 0.86 6.32 11.09
C TYR A 194 0.89 7.49 12.09
N GLY A 195 1.69 7.33 13.14
CA GLY A 195 1.94 8.38 14.13
C GLY A 195 0.73 8.73 15.00
N ASN A 196 0.86 9.82 15.75
CA ASN A 196 -0.17 10.34 16.66
C ASN A 196 -0.86 11.62 16.13
N ALA A 197 -0.30 12.24 15.09
CA ALA A 197 -0.85 13.44 14.48
C ALA A 197 -1.81 13.09 13.33
N PRO A 198 -2.95 13.79 13.20
CA PRO A 198 -3.78 13.66 12.02
C PRO A 198 -3.03 14.24 10.81
N LYS A 199 -3.12 13.55 9.67
CA LYS A 199 -2.50 14.00 8.42
C LYS A 199 -3.29 15.13 7.77
N LEU A 200 -4.61 15.14 8.00
CA LEU A 200 -5.54 16.04 7.31
C LEU A 200 -6.63 16.50 8.27
N HIS A 201 -7.19 17.67 8.00
CA HIS A 201 -8.40 18.12 8.66
C HIS A 201 -9.41 18.64 7.63
N LEU A 202 -10.70 18.41 7.89
CA LEU A 202 -11.81 18.88 7.09
C LEU A 202 -12.83 19.52 8.02
N THR A 203 -13.31 20.71 7.69
CA THR A 203 -14.38 21.37 8.42
C THR A 203 -15.59 21.55 7.51
N TYR A 204 -16.77 21.19 7.98
CA TYR A 204 -18.03 21.42 7.27
C TYR A 204 -19.11 21.89 8.23
N LYS A 205 -20.00 22.75 7.74
CA LYS A 205 -21.14 23.27 8.50
C LYS A 205 -22.38 22.43 8.24
N TYR A 206 -23.18 22.18 9.26
CA TYR A 206 -24.43 21.46 9.07
C TYR A 206 -25.47 22.33 8.35
N PRO A 207 -26.23 21.78 7.40
CA PRO A 207 -27.39 22.48 6.85
C PRO A 207 -28.41 22.76 7.96
N LYS A 208 -29.02 23.94 7.97
CA LYS A 208 -30.01 24.35 9.01
C LYS A 208 -31.15 23.35 9.22
N LYS A 209 -31.54 22.60 8.17
CA LYS A 209 -32.55 21.54 8.24
C LYS A 209 -32.07 20.36 9.09
N LEU A 210 -30.81 19.95 8.91
CA LEU A 210 -30.19 18.82 9.59
C LEU A 210 -29.97 19.11 11.08
N THR A 211 -29.52 20.33 11.42
CA THR A 211 -29.35 20.78 12.82
C THR A 211 -30.65 20.67 13.62
N LYS A 212 -31.79 21.05 13.02
CA LYS A 212 -33.11 20.93 13.65
C LYS A 212 -33.54 19.48 13.87
N HIS A 213 -33.25 18.59 12.91
CA HIS A 213 -33.59 17.17 13.01
C HIS A 213 -32.73 16.43 14.03
N LEU A 214 -31.43 16.69 14.06
CA LEU A 214 -30.48 16.04 14.98
C LEU A 214 -30.50 16.63 16.40
N LYS A 215 -31.27 17.71 16.63
CA LYS A 215 -31.38 18.43 17.92
C LYS A 215 -30.00 18.70 18.54
N THR A 216 -29.02 19.02 17.72
CA THR A 216 -27.64 19.23 18.15
C THR A 216 -27.35 20.73 18.18
N ASP A 217 -26.73 21.19 19.26
CA ASP A 217 -26.29 22.60 19.41
C ASP A 217 -25.01 22.90 18.59
N ALA A 218 -24.45 21.88 17.93
CA ALA A 218 -23.24 22.01 17.12
C ALA A 218 -23.50 22.71 15.78
N VAL A 219 -22.60 23.64 15.42
CA VAL A 219 -22.63 24.39 14.16
C VAL A 219 -22.21 23.54 12.96
N GLY A 220 -21.40 22.51 13.20
CA GLY A 220 -20.87 21.64 12.16
C GLY A 220 -19.93 20.57 12.70
N GLY A 221 -19.30 19.85 11.77
CA GLY A 221 -18.33 18.80 12.04
C GLY A 221 -16.91 19.19 11.63
N LYS A 222 -15.94 18.85 12.48
CA LYS A 222 -14.50 18.84 12.17
C LYS A 222 -14.00 17.40 12.11
N VAL A 223 -13.56 16.97 10.95
CA VAL A 223 -13.04 15.62 10.70
C VAL A 223 -11.52 15.67 10.68
N PHE A 224 -10.88 14.90 11.54
CA PHE A 224 -9.43 14.70 11.53
C PHE A 224 -9.12 13.35 10.91
N VAL A 225 -8.32 13.33 9.85
CA VAL A 225 -8.00 12.10 9.11
C VAL A 225 -6.64 11.58 9.54
N TYR A 226 -6.61 10.31 9.97
CA TYR A 226 -5.40 9.56 10.28
C TYR A 226 -5.10 8.57 9.16
N GLN A 227 -3.81 8.35 8.88
CA GLN A 227 -3.39 7.36 7.90
C GLN A 227 -3.09 6.03 8.59
N CYS A 228 -3.60 4.94 8.02
CA CYS A 228 -3.41 3.60 8.52
C CYS A 228 -2.97 2.69 7.38
N PHE A 229 -2.10 1.73 7.67
CA PHE A 229 -1.62 0.75 6.71
C PHE A 229 -2.08 -0.65 7.06
N VAL A 230 -2.52 -1.39 6.05
CA VAL A 230 -2.85 -2.81 6.19
C VAL A 230 -1.59 -3.64 6.02
N ASP A 231 -1.33 -4.54 6.97
CA ASP A 231 -0.22 -5.49 6.85
C ASP A 231 -0.54 -6.56 5.80
N GLU A 232 0.47 -6.90 5.00
CA GLU A 232 0.39 -7.76 3.80
C GLU A 232 -0.15 -9.18 4.06
N ILE A 233 -0.05 -9.67 5.30
CA ILE A 233 -0.47 -11.02 5.69
C ILE A 233 -2.01 -11.14 5.70
N THR A 234 -2.74 -10.03 5.79
CA THR A 234 -4.20 -10.06 5.95
C THR A 234 -4.90 -10.26 4.61
N LYS A 235 -5.10 -11.53 4.22
CA LYS A 235 -5.91 -11.87 3.05
C LYS A 235 -7.37 -11.51 3.33
N ASN A 236 -7.88 -10.50 2.63
CA ASN A 236 -9.28 -10.04 2.59
C ASN A 236 -9.94 -9.85 3.97
N PRO A 237 -9.86 -8.64 4.55
CA PRO A 237 -10.48 -8.38 5.84
C PRO A 237 -12.00 -8.49 5.75
N ASN A 238 -12.60 -9.16 6.73
CA ASN A 238 -14.04 -9.15 6.90
C ASN A 238 -14.50 -7.84 7.53
N PHE A 239 -15.60 -7.29 7.03
CA PHE A 239 -16.17 -6.04 7.50
C PHE A 239 -17.41 -6.29 8.38
N ASN A 240 -17.74 -5.32 9.22
CA ASN A 240 -18.93 -5.37 10.04
C ASN A 240 -20.17 -4.91 9.24
N ASP A 241 -21.01 -5.86 8.82
CA ASP A 241 -22.20 -5.62 7.99
C ASP A 241 -23.25 -4.69 8.63
N LYS A 242 -23.18 -4.50 9.96
CA LYS A 242 -24.07 -3.58 10.70
C LYS A 242 -23.69 -2.13 10.42
N LEU A 243 -22.40 -1.84 10.32
CA LEU A 243 -21.87 -0.49 10.15
C LEU A 243 -21.60 -0.16 8.68
N ILE A 244 -21.30 -1.18 7.87
CA ILE A 244 -20.87 -1.01 6.48
C ILE A 244 -21.91 -1.65 5.56
N SER A 245 -22.45 -0.86 4.63
CA SER A 245 -23.30 -1.39 3.56
C SER A 245 -22.48 -1.93 2.40
N GLU A 246 -21.47 -1.18 1.98
CA GLU A 246 -20.61 -1.51 0.84
C GLU A 246 -19.20 -0.99 1.10
N PHE A 247 -18.19 -1.71 0.61
CA PHE A 247 -16.79 -1.30 0.66
C PHE A 247 -16.12 -1.56 -0.69
N ARG A 248 -15.09 -0.77 -1.00
CA ARG A 248 -14.25 -0.92 -2.19
C ARG A 248 -12.82 -0.52 -1.88
N TRP A 249 -11.88 -1.28 -2.41
CA TRP A 249 -10.46 -0.95 -2.47
C TRP A 249 -10.19 -0.25 -3.80
N CYS A 250 -9.97 1.06 -3.75
CA CYS A 250 -9.80 1.89 -4.93
C CYS A 250 -8.33 2.29 -5.11
N THR A 251 -7.87 2.33 -6.36
CA THR A 251 -6.63 3.04 -6.70
C THR A 251 -6.83 4.55 -6.51
N THR A 252 -5.75 5.33 -6.56
CA THR A 252 -5.80 6.79 -6.46
C THR A 252 -6.76 7.41 -7.49
N ASP A 253 -6.72 6.91 -8.72
CA ASP A 253 -7.49 7.46 -9.84
C ASP A 253 -8.99 7.10 -9.71
N GLU A 254 -9.27 5.85 -9.32
CA GLU A 254 -10.63 5.39 -9.04
C GLU A 254 -11.23 6.08 -7.82
N ALA A 255 -10.46 6.28 -6.75
CA ALA A 255 -10.94 7.00 -5.57
C ALA A 255 -11.36 8.42 -5.94
N VAL A 256 -10.59 9.07 -6.83
CA VAL A 256 -10.89 10.41 -7.33
C VAL A 256 -12.13 10.43 -8.24
N SER A 257 -12.49 9.35 -8.92
CA SER A 257 -13.70 9.28 -9.75
C SER A 257 -14.96 8.92 -8.94
N VAL A 258 -14.82 8.05 -7.92
CA VAL A 258 -15.91 7.61 -7.04
C VAL A 258 -16.34 8.71 -6.07
N LEU A 259 -15.39 9.52 -5.58
CA LEU A 259 -15.70 10.65 -4.72
C LEU A 259 -16.38 11.75 -5.54
N ASP A 260 -17.60 12.12 -5.15
CA ASP A 260 -18.40 13.13 -5.85
C ASP A 260 -17.63 14.45 -6.03
N THR A 261 -17.55 14.85 -7.30
CA THR A 261 -16.71 15.93 -7.83
C THR A 261 -17.03 17.32 -7.27
N LYS A 262 -18.25 17.53 -6.76
CA LYS A 262 -18.70 18.82 -6.22
C LYS A 262 -18.26 19.08 -4.77
N ASN A 263 -17.72 18.07 -4.09
CA ASN A 263 -17.52 18.12 -2.65
C ASN A 263 -16.10 18.56 -2.27
N MET A 264 -15.98 19.51 -1.33
CA MET A 264 -14.69 19.90 -0.72
C MET A 264 -13.92 18.70 -0.17
N TYR A 265 -14.65 17.66 0.23
CA TYR A 265 -14.15 16.37 0.65
C TYR A 265 -13.15 15.75 -0.35
N ARG A 266 -13.48 15.73 -1.65
CA ARG A 266 -12.62 15.15 -2.70
C ARG A 266 -11.28 15.89 -2.79
N LYS A 267 -11.30 17.23 -2.75
CA LYS A 267 -10.07 18.05 -2.83
C LYS A 267 -9.13 17.74 -1.67
N VAL A 268 -9.71 17.59 -0.48
CA VAL A 268 -8.98 17.36 0.76
C VAL A 268 -8.42 15.94 0.76
N VAL A 269 -9.22 14.93 0.43
CA VAL A 269 -8.76 13.52 0.28
C VAL A 269 -7.75 13.35 -0.85
N LYS A 270 -7.78 14.19 -1.90
CA LYS A 270 -6.77 14.18 -2.95
C LYS A 270 -5.36 14.33 -2.35
N HIS A 271 -5.16 15.26 -1.42
CA HIS A 271 -3.84 15.46 -0.78
C HIS A 271 -3.35 14.27 0.04
N LEU A 272 -4.23 13.37 0.45
CA LEU A 272 -3.88 12.12 1.13
C LEU A 272 -3.42 11.02 0.14
N LEU A 273 -3.90 11.09 -1.10
CA LEU A 273 -3.66 10.08 -2.15
C LEU A 273 -2.33 10.27 -2.89
N PHE A 274 -1.84 11.51 -3.02
CA PHE A 274 -0.57 11.81 -3.66
C PHE A 274 0.57 11.77 -2.63
N GLU A 275 1.23 10.60 -2.56
CA GLU A 275 2.59 10.38 -2.04
C GLU A 275 3.31 9.44 -3.01
#